data_AF-T0ZU72-F1
#
_entry.id   AF-T0ZU72-F1
#
_cell.length_a   1.000
_cell.length_b   1.000
_cell.length_c   1.000
_cell.angle_alpha   90.00
_cell.angle_beta   90.00
_cell.angle_gamma   90.00
#
_symmetry.space_group_name_H-M   'P 1'
#
loop_
_entity.id
_entity.type
_entity.pdbx_description
1 polymer ?
#
loop_
_entity_poly.entity_id
_entity_poly.type
_entity_poly.pdbx_seq_one_letter_code
_entity_poly.pdbx_strand_id
1 'polypeptide(L)'
;MDLVTHNLGNQPIIIGQALHTYFRVEDVRTVRLLGLEECIYLDKVEGADRKVQKGSVNFTQETDRIYLGATQDVLIEDPLMKRQIRITKNGSASTVVWNPWIEKSAKLGDMGEEGYLHMVCVENANAAEDVITLAPGAEHHLWVRYSIL
;
A
#
# COMPACT_ATOMS: atom_id res chain seq x y z
N MET A 1 -8.78 -6.13 10.18
CA MET A 1 -9.71 -5.96 9.04
C MET A 1 -9.44 -7.11 8.11
N ASP A 2 -10.51 -7.68 7.59
CA ASP A 2 -10.48 -8.92 6.83
C ASP A 2 -11.40 -8.74 5.62
N LEU A 3 -10.87 -9.04 4.44
CA LEU A 3 -11.60 -9.10 3.19
C LEU A 3 -11.55 -10.54 2.70
N VAL A 4 -12.72 -11.11 2.49
CA VAL A 4 -12.85 -12.50 2.04
C VAL A 4 -13.66 -12.52 0.75
N THR A 5 -13.08 -13.08 -0.30
CA THR A 5 -13.71 -13.19 -1.63
C THR A 5 -14.01 -14.64 -1.93
N HIS A 6 -15.28 -14.99 -2.16
CA HIS A 6 -15.72 -16.36 -2.49
C HIS A 6 -16.09 -16.43 -3.97
N ASN A 7 -15.55 -17.41 -4.69
CA ASN A 7 -16.01 -17.71 -6.04
C ASN A 7 -17.22 -18.65 -6.00
N LEU A 8 -18.43 -18.08 -6.07
CA LEU A 8 -19.68 -18.85 -6.13
C LEU A 8 -20.03 -19.36 -7.54
N GLY A 9 -19.19 -19.04 -8.53
CA GLY A 9 -19.36 -19.48 -9.91
C GLY A 9 -18.90 -20.92 -10.13
N ASN A 10 -19.02 -21.35 -11.39
CA ASN A 10 -18.59 -22.67 -11.86
C ASN A 10 -17.33 -22.63 -12.74
N GLN A 11 -16.71 -21.46 -12.91
CA GLN A 11 -15.44 -21.26 -13.61
C GLN A 11 -14.44 -20.53 -12.72
N PRO A 12 -13.12 -20.71 -12.93
CA PRO A 12 -12.11 -19.92 -12.24
C PRO A 12 -12.26 -18.42 -12.52
N ILE A 13 -11.98 -17.59 -11.52
CA ILE A 13 -11.89 -16.13 -11.65
C ILE A 13 -10.49 -15.67 -11.28
N ILE A 14 -10.01 -14.60 -11.91
CA ILE A 14 -8.76 -13.94 -11.54
C ILE A 14 -9.13 -12.61 -10.87
N ILE A 15 -8.60 -12.38 -9.68
CA ILE A 15 -8.89 -11.16 -8.90
C ILE A 15 -7.61 -10.41 -8.54
N GLY A 16 -7.71 -9.09 -8.60
CA GLY A 16 -6.90 -8.17 -7.81
C GLY A 16 -7.78 -7.55 -6.74
N GLN A 17 -7.21 -7.23 -5.58
CA GLN A 17 -7.94 -6.67 -4.44
C GLN A 17 -6.99 -5.91 -3.53
N ALA A 18 -7.51 -4.93 -2.80
CA ALA A 18 -6.72 -4.13 -1.88
C ALA A 18 -7.57 -3.63 -0.71
N LEU A 19 -6.92 -3.49 0.44
CA LEU A 19 -7.39 -2.65 1.53
C LEU A 19 -6.66 -1.31 1.43
N HIS A 20 -7.26 -0.39 0.66
CA HIS A 20 -6.68 0.90 0.25
C HIS A 20 -6.65 1.90 1.42
N THR A 21 -5.75 1.66 2.37
CA THR A 21 -5.80 2.28 3.69
C THR A 21 -5.08 3.62 3.70
N TYR A 22 -5.82 4.69 4.00
CA TYR A 22 -5.28 6.03 4.20
C TYR A 22 -4.90 6.22 5.67
N PHE A 23 -3.61 6.41 5.94
CA PHE A 23 -3.15 6.77 7.28
C PHE A 23 -3.04 8.27 7.39
N ARG A 24 -3.71 8.85 8.39
CA ARG A 24 -3.43 10.21 8.83
C ARG A 24 -2.01 10.28 9.33
N VAL A 25 -1.23 11.26 8.88
CA VAL A 25 0.08 11.65 9.40
C VAL A 25 0.10 13.15 9.64
N GLU A 26 1.06 13.65 10.42
CA GLU A 26 1.18 15.11 10.60
C GLU A 26 1.80 15.79 9.38
N ASP A 27 2.92 15.28 8.89
CA ASP A 27 3.57 15.78 7.67
C ASP A 27 4.31 14.64 6.98
N VAL A 28 3.80 14.21 5.84
CA VAL A 28 4.33 13.09 5.04
C VAL A 28 5.80 13.29 4.65
N ARG A 29 6.28 14.54 4.59
CA ARG A 29 7.69 14.87 4.30
C ARG A 29 8.65 14.41 5.40
N THR A 30 8.14 14.23 6.63
CA THR A 30 8.89 13.74 7.79
C THR A 30 8.70 12.25 8.05
N VAL A 31 7.73 11.63 7.36
CA VAL A 31 7.36 10.23 7.55
C VAL A 31 8.34 9.31 6.86
N ARG A 32 8.61 8.18 7.50
CA ARG A 32 9.44 7.10 6.96
C ARG A 32 8.66 5.80 6.99
N LEU A 33 8.67 5.04 5.90
CA LEU A 33 8.20 3.66 5.92
C LEU A 33 9.38 2.70 6.02
N LEU A 34 9.32 1.81 7.01
CA LEU A 34 10.28 0.74 7.22
C LEU A 34 9.67 -0.62 6.86
N GLY A 35 10.53 -1.61 6.63
CA GLY A 35 10.13 -2.96 6.28
C GLY A 35 9.96 -3.18 4.78
N LEU A 36 10.34 -2.21 3.95
CA LEU A 36 10.32 -2.32 2.48
C LEU A 36 11.72 -2.17 1.87
N GLU A 37 12.75 -2.11 2.70
CA GLU A 37 14.14 -2.07 2.28
C GLU A 37 14.46 -3.28 1.39
N GLU A 38 15.21 -3.05 0.31
CA GLU A 38 15.64 -4.06 -0.65
C GLU A 38 14.52 -4.80 -1.41
N CYS A 39 13.25 -4.47 -1.15
CA CYS A 39 12.15 -4.95 -1.97
C CYS A 39 12.24 -4.40 -3.39
N ILE A 40 11.90 -5.24 -4.36
CA ILE A 40 11.63 -4.81 -5.73
C ILE A 40 10.27 -4.11 -5.74
N TYR A 41 10.15 -2.98 -6.44
CA TYR A 41 8.87 -2.33 -6.67
C TYR A 41 8.69 -1.92 -8.13
N LEU A 42 7.43 -1.79 -8.54
CA LEU A 42 7.01 -1.15 -9.78
C LEU A 42 6.67 0.30 -9.49
N ASP A 43 7.31 1.25 -10.18
CA ASP A 43 7.03 2.68 -10.02
C ASP A 43 6.01 3.16 -11.07
N LYS A 44 4.75 3.30 -10.69
CA LYS A 44 3.69 3.71 -11.63
C LYS A 44 3.82 5.15 -12.11
N VAL A 45 4.56 6.00 -11.39
CA VAL A 45 4.87 7.37 -11.85
C VAL A 45 5.84 7.33 -13.04
N GLU A 46 6.75 6.35 -13.05
CA GLU A 46 7.75 6.15 -14.11
C GLU A 46 7.41 4.94 -14.99
N GLY A 47 6.15 4.84 -15.43
CA GLY A 47 5.75 3.83 -16.43
C GLY A 47 5.78 2.38 -15.95
N ALA A 48 5.71 2.15 -14.63
CA ALA A 48 5.84 0.85 -13.98
C ALA A 48 7.24 0.22 -14.07
N ASP A 49 8.29 1.04 -14.16
CA ASP A 49 9.67 0.57 -14.11
C ASP A 49 9.97 -0.23 -12.83
N ARG A 50 10.70 -1.34 -13.00
CA ARG A 50 11.17 -2.19 -11.89
C ARG A 50 12.40 -1.59 -11.24
N LYS A 51 12.32 -1.33 -9.94
CA LYS A 51 13.39 -0.74 -9.13
C LYS A 51 13.56 -1.48 -7.81
N VAL A 52 14.67 -1.22 -7.11
CA VAL A 52 14.93 -1.75 -5.77
C VAL A 52 14.88 -0.60 -4.77
N GLN A 53 14.13 -0.77 -3.69
CA GLN A 53 14.05 0.22 -2.61
C GLN A 53 15.35 0.23 -1.82
N LYS A 54 15.92 1.42 -1.63
CA LYS A 54 17.15 1.62 -0.85
C LYS A 54 16.83 2.38 0.42
N GLY A 55 17.08 1.75 1.56
CA GLY A 55 16.69 2.27 2.87
C GLY A 55 15.18 2.51 2.97
N SER A 56 14.77 3.28 3.99
CA SER A 56 13.37 3.60 4.24
C SER A 56 12.72 4.29 3.05
N VAL A 57 11.41 4.10 2.89
CA VAL A 57 10.62 4.92 1.94
C VAL A 57 10.45 6.30 2.57
N ASN A 58 10.80 7.34 1.82
CA ASN A 58 10.59 8.74 2.21
C ASN A 58 9.86 9.45 1.07
N PHE A 59 9.15 10.54 1.38
CA PHE A 59 8.26 11.21 0.44
C PHE A 59 8.75 12.62 0.12
N THR A 60 9.22 12.83 -1.10
CA THR A 60 9.69 14.13 -1.59
C THR A 60 9.02 14.56 -2.91
N GLN A 61 8.17 13.69 -3.45
CA GLN A 61 7.45 13.84 -4.72
C GLN A 61 6.29 12.84 -4.77
N GLU A 62 5.52 12.84 -5.85
CA GLU A 62 4.49 11.83 -6.11
C GLU A 62 5.10 10.43 -5.96
N THR A 63 4.45 9.59 -5.16
CA THR A 63 4.85 8.21 -4.95
C THR A 63 3.65 7.35 -5.30
N ASP A 64 3.81 6.43 -6.25
CA ASP A 64 2.80 5.43 -6.58
C ASP A 64 3.49 4.10 -6.89
N ARG A 65 3.76 3.31 -5.86
CA ARG A 65 4.67 2.14 -5.95
C ARG A 65 3.98 0.86 -5.51
N ILE A 66 4.19 -0.21 -6.27
CA ILE A 66 3.76 -1.57 -5.92
C ILE A 66 5.00 -2.37 -5.53
N TYR A 67 5.20 -2.61 -4.25
CA TYR A 67 6.29 -3.43 -3.71
C TYR A 67 5.93 -4.91 -3.86
N LEU A 68 6.82 -5.68 -4.50
CA LEU A 68 6.65 -7.09 -4.84
C LEU A 68 7.37 -7.98 -3.81
N GLY A 69 6.76 -9.13 -3.48
CA GLY A 69 7.31 -10.06 -2.50
C GLY A 69 7.35 -9.52 -1.06
N ALA A 70 6.70 -8.38 -0.79
CA ALA A 70 6.65 -7.73 0.50
C ALA A 70 5.63 -8.44 1.40
N THR A 71 6.08 -9.42 2.19
CA THR A 71 5.26 -10.24 3.10
C THR A 71 5.48 -9.89 4.58
N GLN A 72 6.53 -9.15 4.87
CA GLN A 72 6.87 -8.63 6.18
C GLN A 72 5.95 -7.49 6.63
N ASP A 73 6.02 -7.17 7.92
CA ASP A 73 5.37 -5.99 8.49
C ASP A 73 5.95 -4.70 7.87
N VAL A 74 5.08 -3.71 7.68
CA VAL A 74 5.48 -2.33 7.35
C VAL A 74 5.26 -1.45 8.57
N LEU A 75 6.22 -0.56 8.86
CA LEU A 75 6.11 0.41 9.94
C LEU A 75 6.03 1.81 9.36
N ILE A 76 5.05 2.60 9.79
CA ILE A 76 4.98 4.04 9.54
C ILE A 76 5.58 4.74 10.76
N GLU A 77 6.72 5.41 10.59
CA GLU A 77 7.27 6.32 11.60
C GLU A 77 6.78 7.74 11.35
N ASP A 78 6.04 8.29 12.32
CA ASP A 78 5.55 9.66 12.30
C ASP A 78 6.15 10.43 13.49
N PRO A 79 7.32 11.08 13.30
CA PRO A 79 8.06 11.70 14.40
C PRO A 79 7.34 12.92 14.98
N LEU A 80 6.56 13.64 14.16
CA LEU A 80 5.81 14.82 14.61
C LEU A 80 4.63 14.43 15.50
N MET A 81 3.96 13.32 15.20
CA MET A 81 2.93 12.74 16.08
C MET A 81 3.51 11.85 17.20
N LYS A 82 4.84 11.65 17.24
CA LYS A 82 5.55 10.81 18.22
C LYS A 82 4.98 9.40 18.33
N ARG A 83 4.72 8.76 17.19
CA ARG A 83 4.15 7.41 17.13
C ARG A 83 4.73 6.59 16.01
N GLN A 84 4.63 5.27 16.16
CA GLN A 84 4.85 4.33 15.07
C GLN A 84 3.59 3.49 14.87
N ILE A 85 3.19 3.31 13.61
CA ILE A 85 2.07 2.43 13.25
C ILE A 85 2.64 1.19 12.60
N ARG A 86 2.43 0.03 13.22
CA ARG A 86 2.75 -1.27 12.64
C ARG A 86 1.57 -1.78 11.81
N ILE A 87 1.89 -2.25 10.62
CA ILE A 87 0.96 -2.85 9.67
C ILE A 87 1.40 -4.30 9.48
N THR A 88 0.69 -5.22 10.12
CA THR A 88 0.87 -6.66 9.93
C THR A 88 -0.18 -7.14 8.96
N LYS A 89 0.22 -7.91 7.95
CA LYS A 89 -0.67 -8.33 6.87
C LYS A 89 -0.46 -9.77 6.44
N ASN A 90 -1.46 -10.33 5.78
CA ASN A 90 -1.38 -11.62 5.11
C ASN A 90 -2.39 -11.68 3.95
N GLY A 91 -2.34 -12.77 3.19
CA GLY A 91 -3.15 -12.94 1.98
C GLY A 91 -2.62 -12.18 0.78
N SER A 92 -1.44 -11.57 0.86
CA SER A 92 -0.78 -10.92 -0.27
C SER A 92 0.74 -10.98 -0.18
N ALA A 93 1.38 -10.92 -1.34
CA ALA A 93 2.79 -10.66 -1.50
C ALA A 93 3.08 -9.25 -2.03
N SER A 94 2.05 -8.43 -2.27
CA SER A 94 2.20 -7.03 -2.70
C SER A 94 1.81 -6.02 -1.62
N THR A 95 2.52 -4.88 -1.61
CA THR A 95 2.16 -3.70 -0.80
C THR A 95 2.15 -2.48 -1.71
N VAL A 96 1.06 -1.72 -1.73
CA VAL A 96 1.02 -0.45 -2.45
C VAL A 96 1.34 0.69 -1.50
N VAL A 97 2.22 1.59 -1.92
CA VAL A 97 2.50 2.85 -1.22
C VAL A 97 2.14 4.00 -2.15
N TRP A 98 1.26 4.87 -1.67
CA TRP A 98 0.80 6.00 -2.46
C TRP A 98 0.72 7.31 -1.67
N ASN A 99 1.25 8.37 -2.29
CA ASN A 99 1.00 9.76 -1.94
C ASN A 99 0.93 10.57 -3.26
N PRO A 100 -0.16 11.30 -3.51
CA PRO A 100 -0.36 12.00 -4.79
C PRO A 100 0.55 13.21 -4.98
N TRP A 101 1.12 13.75 -3.91
CA TRP A 101 1.84 15.01 -3.93
C TRP A 101 1.02 16.17 -4.53
N ILE A 102 1.69 17.28 -4.84
CA ILE A 102 1.07 18.56 -5.19
C ILE A 102 0.19 18.46 -6.44
N GLU A 103 0.76 18.10 -7.59
CA GLU A 103 0.09 18.22 -8.89
C GLU A 103 -1.10 17.26 -9.03
N LYS A 104 -0.99 16.06 -8.46
CA LYS A 104 -2.08 15.07 -8.53
C LYS A 104 -3.15 15.36 -7.48
N SER A 105 -2.78 15.81 -6.29
CA SER A 105 -3.74 16.24 -5.27
C SER A 105 -4.61 17.40 -5.76
N ALA A 106 -4.05 18.36 -6.51
CA ALA A 106 -4.81 19.47 -7.09
C ALA A 106 -5.90 19.02 -8.09
N LYS A 107 -5.78 17.80 -8.64
CA LYS A 107 -6.77 17.20 -9.56
C LYS A 107 -7.78 16.31 -8.83
N LEU A 108 -7.57 16.02 -7.54
CA LEU A 108 -8.47 15.26 -6.68
C LEU A 108 -9.39 16.24 -5.94
N GLY A 109 -10.61 16.42 -6.45
CA GLY A 109 -11.55 17.43 -5.95
C GLY A 109 -12.00 17.24 -4.49
N ASP A 110 -11.72 16.09 -3.88
CA ASP A 110 -12.13 15.71 -2.52
C ASP A 110 -10.97 15.67 -1.51
N MET A 111 -9.72 15.94 -1.92
CA MET A 111 -8.56 15.84 -1.03
C MET A 111 -8.24 17.16 -0.28
N GLY A 112 -8.68 18.30 -0.81
CA GLY A 112 -8.27 19.63 -0.33
C GLY A 112 -6.86 20.01 -0.81
N GLU A 113 -6.51 21.30 -0.71
CA GLU A 113 -5.29 21.87 -1.29
C GLU A 113 -4.00 21.24 -0.74
N GLU A 114 -3.94 21.02 0.58
CA GLU A 114 -2.79 20.45 1.28
C GLU A 114 -3.07 19.05 1.85
N GLY A 115 -4.16 18.39 1.43
CA GLY A 115 -4.56 17.10 1.99
C GLY A 115 -3.50 16.02 1.86
N TYR A 116 -2.71 16.05 0.78
CA TYR A 116 -1.61 15.10 0.55
C TYR A 116 -0.52 15.19 1.64
N LEU A 117 -0.33 16.34 2.31
CA LEU A 117 0.68 16.47 3.37
C LEU A 117 0.33 15.63 4.60
N HIS A 118 -0.97 15.40 4.82
CA HIS A 118 -1.48 14.77 6.03
C HIS A 118 -1.87 13.31 5.81
N MET A 119 -1.44 12.69 4.71
CA MET A 119 -1.77 11.31 4.43
C MET A 119 -0.64 10.50 3.79
N VAL A 120 -0.64 9.20 4.04
CA VAL A 120 0.07 8.21 3.24
C VAL A 120 -0.81 6.97 3.10
N CYS A 121 -0.90 6.42 1.90
CA CYS A 121 -1.54 5.13 1.69
C CYS A 121 -0.48 4.03 1.83
N VAL A 122 -0.77 3.04 2.68
CA VAL A 122 -0.02 1.80 2.75
C VAL A 122 -1.02 0.65 2.71
N GLU A 123 -1.06 -0.02 1.58
CA GLU A 123 -2.17 -0.89 1.23
C GLU A 123 -1.72 -2.34 1.21
N ASN A 124 -2.48 -3.18 1.90
CA ASN A 124 -2.38 -4.62 1.73
C ASN A 124 -3.12 -4.98 0.42
N ALA A 125 -2.43 -5.50 -0.59
CA ALA A 125 -3.03 -5.68 -1.90
C ALA A 125 -2.50 -6.91 -2.64
N ASN A 126 -3.38 -7.60 -3.36
CA ASN A 126 -3.05 -8.51 -4.46
C ASN A 126 -3.07 -7.69 -5.75
N ALA A 127 -1.88 -7.26 -6.19
CA ALA A 127 -1.71 -6.29 -7.28
C ALA A 127 -0.54 -6.65 -8.20
N ALA A 128 -0.60 -6.13 -9.43
CA ALA A 128 0.34 -6.42 -10.51
C ALA A 128 0.48 -7.94 -10.76
N GLU A 129 1.61 -8.52 -10.39
CA GLU A 129 1.89 -9.94 -10.58
C GLU A 129 1.30 -10.83 -9.46
N ASP A 130 0.91 -10.23 -8.33
CA ASP A 130 0.31 -10.92 -7.18
C ASP A 130 -1.21 -11.05 -7.32
N VAL A 131 -1.72 -11.33 -8.52
CA VAL A 131 -3.16 -11.60 -8.75
C VAL A 131 -3.50 -13.04 -8.33
N ILE A 132 -4.73 -13.24 -7.83
CA ILE A 132 -5.17 -14.53 -7.31
C ILE A 132 -6.12 -15.20 -8.30
N THR A 133 -5.81 -16.43 -8.69
CA THR A 133 -6.74 -17.30 -9.42
C THR A 133 -7.56 -18.13 -8.43
N LEU A 134 -8.86 -17.85 -8.33
CA LEU A 134 -9.81 -18.57 -7.50
C LEU A 134 -10.60 -19.59 -8.31
N ALA A 135 -10.41 -20.88 -8.00
CA ALA A 135 -11.22 -21.96 -8.56
C ALA A 135 -12.71 -21.87 -8.11
N PRO A 136 -13.64 -22.54 -8.79
CA PRO A 136 -15.03 -22.66 -8.34
C PRO A 136 -15.14 -23.14 -6.90
N GLY A 137 -15.92 -22.44 -6.07
CA GLY A 137 -16.12 -22.75 -4.65
C GLY A 137 -14.97 -22.38 -3.72
N ALA A 138 -13.84 -21.89 -4.25
CA ALA A 138 -12.72 -21.45 -3.43
C ALA A 138 -12.92 -20.04 -2.88
N GLU A 139 -12.19 -19.72 -1.81
CA GLU A 139 -12.14 -18.40 -1.20
C GLU A 139 -10.69 -17.90 -1.07
N HIS A 140 -10.52 -16.59 -1.07
CA HIS A 140 -9.25 -15.93 -0.74
C HIS A 140 -9.45 -14.95 0.40
N HIS A 141 -8.52 -14.99 1.37
CA HIS A 141 -8.56 -14.17 2.56
C HIS A 141 -7.41 -13.17 2.53
N LEU A 142 -7.74 -11.89 2.46
CA LEU A 142 -6.81 -10.78 2.61
C LEU A 142 -7.07 -10.11 3.96
N TRP A 143 -6.09 -10.13 4.87
CA TRP A 143 -6.27 -9.50 6.18
C TRP A 143 -5.11 -8.61 6.57
N VAL A 144 -5.43 -7.62 7.39
CA VAL A 144 -4.48 -6.63 7.91
C VAL A 144 -4.84 -6.23 9.34
N ARG A 145 -3.81 -6.00 10.15
CA ARG A 145 -3.91 -5.48 11.50
C ARG A 145 -3.03 -4.25 11.64
N TYR A 146 -3.59 -3.22 12.25
CA TYR A 146 -2.88 -1.98 12.58
C TYR A 146 -2.72 -1.89 14.09
N SER A 147 -1.54 -1.51 14.56
CA SER A 147 -1.29 -1.22 15.98
C SER A 147 -0.37 -0.02 16.12
N ILE A 148 -0.67 0.85 17.09
CA ILE A 148 0.23 1.92 17.50
C ILE A 148 1.21 1.35 18.52
N LEU A 149 2.50 1.65 18.34
CA LEU A 149 3.58 1.30 19.27
C LEU A 149 3.95 2.48 20.16
#